data_AF-K5BBD7-F1
#
_entry.id   AF-K5BBD7-F1
#
_cell.length_a   1.000
_cell.length_b   1.000
_cell.length_c   1.000
_cell.angle_alpha   90.00
_cell.angle_beta   90.00
_cell.angle_gamma   90.00
#
_symmetry.space_group_name_H-M   'P 1'
#
loop_
_entity.id
_entity.type
_entity.pdbx_description
1 polymer ?
#
loop_
_entity_poly.entity_id
_entity_poly.type
_entity_poly.pdbx_seq_one_letter_code
_entity_poly.pdbx_strand_id
1 'polypeptide(L)'
;MTWSSRWEFAATLNIAMQGGAVLLMSPWASETIGVRLHALTGKWNLEDYIGHDLYIVAASAVVYNALGRLQDDHALQRSFKQYVELPATLCIPLLLATFSFGNGARIYKPDFFQVPTDFWLNMYWLLLCGTLIYLLLYGGRALLVLRRDPRSRQVANVYLIASGSGIAACLARLATAFIPQLQQWENGSVLVWVFACGCGVGFALTSAESWRNKTRWFTNANY
;
A
#
# COMPACT_ATOMS: atom_id res chain seq x y z
N MET A 1 -13.98 -8.92 -18.43
CA MET A 1 -12.83 -8.72 -19.35
C MET A 1 -11.60 -8.04 -18.70
N THR A 2 -11.58 -7.78 -17.39
CA THR A 2 -10.42 -7.17 -16.69
C THR A 2 -9.28 -8.14 -16.34
N TRP A 3 -9.55 -9.46 -16.37
CA TRP A 3 -8.62 -10.51 -15.97
C TRP A 3 -7.72 -11.04 -17.11
N SER A 4 -7.96 -10.64 -18.35
CA SER A 4 -7.23 -11.11 -19.53
C SER A 4 -6.11 -10.16 -20.00
N SER A 5 -6.05 -8.92 -19.49
CA SER A 5 -4.98 -7.96 -19.80
C SER A 5 -4.09 -7.74 -18.59
N ARG A 6 -2.80 -8.10 -18.69
CA ARG A 6 -1.79 -7.97 -17.62
C ARG A 6 -1.75 -6.57 -17.00
N TRP A 7 -2.06 -5.54 -17.80
CA TRP A 7 -2.10 -4.14 -17.41
C TRP A 7 -3.29 -3.78 -16.51
N GLU A 8 -4.47 -4.34 -16.83
CA GLU A 8 -5.69 -4.09 -16.07
C GLU A 8 -5.67 -4.89 -14.77
N PHE A 9 -5.12 -6.11 -14.81
CA PHE A 9 -4.92 -6.93 -13.62
C PHE A 9 -4.08 -6.21 -12.56
N ALA A 10 -2.95 -5.60 -12.92
CA ALA A 10 -2.09 -4.91 -11.95
C ALA A 10 -2.76 -3.67 -11.32
N ALA A 11 -3.50 -2.89 -12.11
CA ALA A 11 -4.24 -1.73 -11.59
C ALA A 11 -5.41 -2.14 -10.69
N THR A 12 -6.17 -3.17 -11.08
CA THR A 12 -7.26 -3.71 -10.28
C THR A 12 -6.76 -4.37 -9.00
N LEU A 13 -5.67 -5.14 -9.08
CA LEU A 13 -5.04 -5.76 -7.92
C LEU A 13 -4.60 -4.70 -6.93
N ASN A 14 -3.95 -3.62 -7.37
CA ASN A 14 -3.58 -2.51 -6.51
C ASN A 14 -4.77 -1.95 -5.72
N ILE A 15 -5.87 -1.60 -6.40
CA ILE A 15 -7.05 -1.05 -5.73
C ILE A 15 -7.70 -2.06 -4.79
N ALA A 16 -7.84 -3.30 -5.23
CA ALA A 16 -8.44 -4.36 -4.43
C ALA A 16 -7.64 -4.59 -3.13
N MET A 17 -6.31 -4.62 -3.24
CA MET A 17 -5.43 -4.81 -2.08
C MET A 17 -5.43 -3.59 -1.16
N GLN A 18 -5.41 -2.35 -1.68
CA GLN A 18 -5.54 -1.16 -0.82
C GLN A 18 -6.89 -1.06 -0.13
N GLY A 19 -7.97 -1.35 -0.85
CA GLY A 19 -9.32 -1.39 -0.27
C GLY A 19 -9.44 -2.47 0.81
N GLY A 20 -8.90 -3.66 0.54
CA GLY A 20 -8.81 -4.75 1.52
C GLY A 20 -7.99 -4.35 2.76
N ALA A 21 -6.85 -3.68 2.56
CA ALA A 21 -6.01 -3.17 3.65
C ALA A 21 -6.77 -2.18 4.55
N VAL A 22 -7.39 -1.16 3.94
CA VAL A 22 -8.18 -0.15 4.67
C VAL A 22 -9.34 -0.79 5.43
N LEU A 23 -10.03 -1.76 4.82
CA LEU A 23 -11.12 -2.48 5.47
C LEU A 23 -10.62 -3.29 6.66
N LEU A 24 -9.53 -4.04 6.51
CA LEU A 24 -8.97 -4.86 7.59
C LEU A 24 -8.43 -4.04 8.75
N MET A 25 -7.90 -2.85 8.47
CA MET A 25 -7.38 -1.93 9.48
C MET A 25 -8.46 -1.03 10.10
N SER A 26 -9.72 -1.17 9.67
CA SER A 26 -10.81 -0.37 10.22
C SER A 26 -11.21 -0.84 11.62
N PRO A 27 -11.68 0.06 12.51
CA PRO A 27 -12.11 -0.33 13.86
C PRO A 27 -13.19 -1.43 13.85
N TRP A 28 -14.07 -1.41 12.85
CA TRP A 28 -15.09 -2.43 12.66
C TRP A 28 -14.47 -3.83 12.42
N ALA A 29 -13.39 -3.91 11.63
CA ALA A 29 -12.70 -5.17 11.40
C ALA A 29 -11.96 -5.64 12.64
N SER A 30 -11.34 -4.74 13.40
CA SER A 30 -10.67 -5.10 14.65
C SER A 30 -11.64 -5.66 15.70
N GLU A 31 -12.83 -5.06 15.82
CA GLU A 31 -13.87 -5.52 16.76
C GLU A 31 -14.54 -6.84 16.33
N THR A 32 -14.51 -7.19 15.04
CA THR A 32 -15.21 -8.38 14.52
C THR A 32 -14.24 -9.48 14.07
N ILE A 33 -13.43 -9.20 13.07
CA ILE A 33 -12.44 -10.10 12.49
C ILE A 33 -11.28 -10.28 13.47
N GLY A 34 -10.77 -9.19 14.05
CA GLY A 34 -9.64 -9.23 14.99
C GLY A 34 -9.92 -10.07 16.23
N VAL A 35 -11.10 -9.91 16.83
CA VAL A 35 -11.54 -10.75 17.96
C VAL A 35 -11.59 -12.24 17.60
N ARG A 36 -12.09 -12.58 16.39
CA ARG A 36 -12.14 -13.98 15.92
C ARG A 36 -10.73 -14.53 15.66
N LEU A 37 -9.86 -13.74 15.04
CA LEU A 37 -8.47 -14.13 14.78
C LEU A 37 -7.69 -14.33 16.09
N HIS A 38 -7.90 -13.45 17.07
CA HIS A 38 -7.32 -13.61 18.40
C HIS A 38 -7.82 -14.89 19.09
N ALA A 39 -9.10 -15.22 19.00
CA ALA A 39 -9.64 -16.46 19.57
C ALA A 39 -8.98 -17.72 18.97
N LEU A 40 -8.56 -17.68 17.70
CA LEU A 40 -7.91 -18.81 17.02
C LEU A 40 -6.38 -18.84 17.23
N THR A 41 -5.74 -17.69 17.33
CA THR A 41 -4.25 -17.59 17.28
C THR A 41 -3.61 -17.10 18.58
N GLY A 42 -4.39 -16.53 19.49
CA GLY A 42 -3.92 -15.87 20.71
C GLY A 42 -3.18 -14.55 20.48
N LYS A 43 -3.20 -13.99 19.26
CA LYS A 43 -2.54 -12.72 18.91
C LYS A 43 -3.55 -11.66 18.52
N TRP A 44 -3.41 -10.47 19.12
CA TRP A 44 -4.24 -9.31 18.79
C TRP A 44 -3.75 -8.63 17.52
N ASN A 45 -4.64 -7.90 16.83
CA ASN A 45 -4.34 -7.06 15.65
C ASN A 45 -3.73 -7.84 14.46
N LEU A 46 -4.10 -9.11 14.31
CA LEU A 46 -3.61 -9.95 13.21
C LEU A 46 -4.24 -9.53 11.86
N GLU A 47 -5.48 -9.03 11.90
CA GLU A 47 -6.17 -8.37 10.80
C GLU A 47 -5.39 -7.16 10.29
N ASP A 48 -4.86 -6.34 11.18
CA ASP A 48 -4.02 -5.20 10.82
C ASP A 48 -2.73 -5.66 10.16
N TYR A 49 -2.05 -6.67 10.74
CA TYR A 49 -0.86 -7.26 10.13
C TYR A 49 -1.13 -7.72 8.69
N ILE A 50 -2.23 -8.45 8.45
CA ILE A 50 -2.63 -8.87 7.11
C ILE A 50 -2.90 -7.64 6.23
N GLY A 51 -3.57 -6.60 6.75
CA GLY A 51 -3.79 -5.35 6.03
C GLY A 51 -2.49 -4.67 5.58
N HIS A 52 -1.46 -4.67 6.42
CA HIS A 52 -0.15 -4.14 6.06
C HIS A 52 0.55 -4.97 4.96
N ASP A 53 0.42 -6.30 4.99
CA ASP A 53 0.91 -7.16 3.90
C ASP A 53 0.18 -6.85 2.58
N LEU A 54 -1.14 -6.62 2.63
CA LEU A 54 -1.90 -6.18 1.46
C LEU A 54 -1.38 -4.84 0.91
N TYR A 55 -0.95 -3.91 1.76
CA TYR A 55 -0.33 -2.66 1.30
C TYR A 55 0.99 -2.89 0.56
N ILE A 56 1.82 -3.84 1.00
CA ILE A 56 3.05 -4.19 0.30
C ILE A 56 2.72 -4.75 -1.09
N VAL A 57 1.77 -5.69 -1.17
CA VAL A 57 1.32 -6.26 -2.45
C VAL A 57 0.73 -5.19 -3.36
N ALA A 58 -0.05 -4.26 -2.81
CA ALA A 58 -0.58 -3.12 -3.56
C ALA A 58 0.53 -2.25 -4.15
N ALA A 59 1.52 -1.87 -3.34
CA ALA A 59 2.67 -1.09 -3.80
C ALA A 59 3.47 -1.83 -4.88
N SER A 60 3.69 -3.15 -4.71
CA SER A 60 4.32 -3.98 -5.73
C SER A 60 3.53 -3.97 -7.04
N ALA A 61 2.19 -4.04 -6.99
CA ALA A 61 1.33 -3.98 -8.17
C ALA A 61 1.43 -2.62 -8.90
N VAL A 62 1.55 -1.51 -8.16
CA VAL A 62 1.82 -0.18 -8.74
C VAL A 62 3.14 -0.18 -9.50
N VAL A 63 4.21 -0.70 -8.90
CA VAL A 63 5.53 -0.77 -9.54
C VAL A 63 5.47 -1.63 -10.80
N TYR A 64 4.81 -2.79 -10.73
CA TYR A 64 4.65 -3.68 -11.88
C TYR A 64 3.93 -2.98 -13.04
N ASN A 65 2.83 -2.27 -12.75
CA ASN A 65 2.10 -1.49 -13.75
C ASN A 65 2.97 -0.37 -14.35
N ALA A 66 3.76 0.32 -13.53
CA ALA A 66 4.64 1.39 -13.99
C ALA A 66 5.80 0.88 -14.87
N LEU A 67 6.49 -0.18 -14.43
CA LEU A 67 7.63 -0.75 -15.14
C LEU A 67 7.24 -1.39 -16.46
N GLY A 68 6.11 -2.10 -16.51
CA GLY A 68 5.74 -2.76 -17.75
C GLY A 68 5.39 -1.78 -18.88
N ARG A 69 5.04 -0.53 -18.56
CA ARG A 69 4.87 0.52 -19.59
C ARG A 69 6.20 0.98 -20.21
N LEU A 70 7.34 0.60 -19.64
CA LEU A 70 8.67 1.09 -20.02
C LEU A 70 9.61 -0.01 -20.52
N GLN A 71 9.39 -1.27 -20.15
CA GLN A 71 10.35 -2.35 -20.35
C GLN A 71 9.74 -3.52 -21.12
N ASP A 72 10.56 -4.19 -21.92
CA ASP A 72 10.25 -5.48 -22.50
C ASP A 72 10.06 -6.55 -21.42
N ASP A 73 9.27 -7.59 -21.74
CA ASP A 73 8.79 -8.59 -20.77
C ASP A 73 9.90 -9.27 -19.94
N HIS A 74 11.04 -9.59 -20.55
CA HIS A 74 12.16 -10.22 -19.84
C HIS A 74 12.89 -9.26 -18.89
N ALA A 75 13.09 -8.00 -19.31
CA ALA A 75 13.72 -6.98 -18.48
C ALA A 75 12.81 -6.59 -17.30
N LEU A 76 11.50 -6.52 -17.55
CA LEU A 76 10.47 -6.31 -16.54
C LEU A 76 10.51 -7.40 -15.47
N GLN A 77 10.44 -8.68 -15.87
CA GLN A 77 10.44 -9.80 -14.92
C GLN A 77 11.69 -9.82 -14.05
N ARG A 78 12.87 -9.58 -14.65
CA ARG A 78 14.14 -9.56 -13.92
C ARG A 78 14.19 -8.41 -12.92
N SER A 79 13.83 -7.19 -13.36
CA SER A 79 13.81 -6.00 -12.50
C SER A 79 12.80 -6.15 -11.37
N PHE A 80 11.61 -6.66 -11.67
CA PHE A 80 10.56 -6.90 -10.68
C PHE A 80 10.99 -7.92 -9.63
N LYS A 81 11.56 -9.06 -10.03
CA LYS A 81 12.05 -10.07 -9.09
C LYS A 81 13.10 -9.51 -8.15
N GLN A 82 14.07 -8.78 -8.70
CA GLN A 82 15.23 -8.29 -7.95
C GLN A 82 14.89 -7.10 -7.03
N TYR A 83 14.10 -6.14 -7.52
CA TYR A 83 13.87 -4.87 -6.85
C TYR A 83 12.49 -4.74 -6.21
N VAL A 84 11.58 -5.71 -6.40
CA VAL A 84 10.23 -5.64 -5.83
C VAL A 84 9.89 -6.90 -5.06
N GLU A 85 9.93 -8.05 -5.73
CA GLU A 85 9.52 -9.33 -5.14
C GLU A 85 10.46 -9.75 -4.01
N LEU A 86 11.78 -9.69 -4.21
CA LEU A 86 12.75 -10.07 -3.18
C LEU A 86 12.66 -9.18 -1.92
N PRO A 87 12.66 -7.83 -2.02
CA PRO A 87 12.44 -6.98 -0.84
C PRO A 87 11.10 -7.25 -0.13
N ALA A 88 10.00 -7.42 -0.88
CA ALA A 88 8.69 -7.70 -0.29
C ALA A 88 8.67 -9.07 0.41
N THR A 89 9.23 -10.10 -0.22
CA THR A 89 9.29 -11.48 0.30
C THR A 89 10.14 -11.59 1.54
N LEU A 90 11.21 -10.79 1.67
CA LEU A 90 12.00 -10.70 2.89
C LEU A 90 11.31 -9.86 3.97
N CYS A 91 10.60 -8.80 3.57
CA CYS A 91 9.92 -7.90 4.51
C CYS A 91 8.79 -8.61 5.26
N ILE A 92 7.92 -9.37 4.57
CA ILE A 92 6.76 -10.06 5.16
C ILE A 92 7.13 -10.94 6.39
N PRO A 93 8.10 -11.89 6.32
CA PRO A 93 8.46 -12.71 7.48
C PRO A 93 9.15 -11.90 8.59
N LEU A 94 9.90 -10.84 8.24
CA LEU A 94 10.49 -9.94 9.24
C LEU A 94 9.40 -9.10 9.95
N LEU A 95 8.38 -8.68 9.23
CA LEU A 95 7.19 -8.03 9.80
C LEU A 95 6.46 -8.97 10.74
N LEU A 96 6.25 -10.24 10.34
CA LEU A 96 5.64 -11.23 11.21
C LEU A 96 6.43 -11.44 12.51
N ALA A 97 7.75 -11.52 12.41
CA ALA A 97 8.63 -11.69 13.57
C ALA A 97 8.55 -10.47 14.51
N THR A 98 8.77 -9.27 13.99
CA THR A 98 8.73 -8.03 14.77
C THR A 98 7.34 -7.76 15.37
N PHE A 99 6.27 -8.04 14.64
CA PHE A 99 4.90 -7.99 15.14
C PHE A 99 4.67 -8.97 16.30
N SER A 100 5.11 -10.23 16.13
CA SER A 100 4.89 -11.30 17.11
C SER A 100 5.63 -11.07 18.43
N PHE A 101 6.81 -10.46 18.37
CA PHE A 101 7.60 -10.15 19.58
C PHE A 101 7.23 -8.81 20.22
N GLY A 102 6.56 -7.93 19.48
CA GLY A 102 6.21 -6.58 19.92
C GLY A 102 4.84 -6.43 20.55
N ASN A 103 4.54 -5.19 20.92
CA ASN A 103 3.22 -4.83 21.46
C ASN A 103 2.08 -5.04 20.47
N GLY A 104 2.40 -5.09 19.16
CA GLY A 104 1.42 -5.32 18.10
C GLY A 104 0.61 -6.61 18.28
N ALA A 105 1.23 -7.70 18.76
CA ALA A 105 0.50 -8.96 19.01
C ALA A 105 -0.10 -9.06 20.42
N ARG A 106 0.31 -8.20 21.36
CA ARG A 106 0.01 -8.32 22.80
C ARG A 106 -1.08 -7.37 23.30
N ILE A 107 -1.15 -6.17 22.73
CA ILE A 107 -2.04 -5.10 23.21
C ILE A 107 -3.11 -4.84 22.17
N TYR A 108 -4.36 -5.03 22.55
CA TYR A 108 -5.50 -4.66 21.71
C TYR A 108 -5.72 -3.14 21.69
N LYS A 109 -5.90 -2.58 20.49
CA LYS A 109 -6.46 -1.25 20.27
C LYS A 109 -7.37 -1.30 19.04
N PRO A 110 -8.54 -0.63 19.04
CA PRO A 110 -9.38 -0.53 17.84
C PRO A 110 -8.70 0.17 16.66
N ASP A 111 -7.71 1.02 16.93
CA ASP A 111 -6.84 1.62 15.93
C ASP A 111 -5.41 1.17 16.20
N PHE A 112 -4.86 0.32 15.33
CA PHE A 112 -3.52 -0.23 15.49
C PHE A 112 -2.42 0.84 15.51
N PHE A 113 -2.66 2.00 14.90
CA PHE A 113 -1.71 3.10 14.95
C PHE A 113 -1.54 3.68 16.36
N GLN A 114 -2.53 3.48 17.24
CA GLN A 114 -2.51 3.91 18.64
C GLN A 114 -1.91 2.86 19.60
N VAL A 115 -1.50 1.69 19.10
CA VAL A 115 -0.80 0.71 19.93
C VAL A 115 0.53 1.31 20.40
N PRO A 116 0.82 1.31 21.71
CA PRO A 116 2.08 1.84 22.22
C PRO A 116 3.27 1.12 21.61
N THR A 117 4.18 1.86 20.98
CA THR A 117 5.35 1.26 20.35
C THR A 117 6.39 0.85 21.39
N ASP A 118 6.78 -0.42 21.34
CA ASP A 118 8.01 -0.91 21.94
C ASP A 118 9.11 -0.99 20.89
N PHE A 119 10.30 -1.47 21.28
CA PHE A 119 11.42 -1.63 20.35
C PHE A 119 11.03 -2.45 19.10
N TRP A 120 10.34 -3.57 19.29
CA TRP A 120 9.93 -4.46 18.20
C TRP A 120 8.88 -3.82 17.30
N LEU A 121 7.87 -3.16 17.86
CA LEU A 121 6.88 -2.45 17.06
C LEU A 121 7.49 -1.25 16.32
N ASN A 122 8.50 -0.58 16.87
CA ASN A 122 9.28 0.42 16.14
C ASN A 122 10.05 -0.18 14.95
N MET A 123 10.66 -1.35 15.12
CA MET A 123 11.31 -2.06 14.01
C MET A 123 10.28 -2.50 12.95
N TYR A 124 9.11 -2.97 13.37
CA TYR A 124 7.99 -3.29 12.49
C TYR A 124 7.61 -2.08 11.61
N TRP A 125 7.38 -0.91 12.21
CA TRP A 125 7.04 0.30 11.46
C TRP A 125 8.17 0.78 10.55
N LEU A 126 9.42 0.67 11.00
CA LEU A 126 10.60 1.01 10.19
C LEU A 126 10.70 0.12 8.95
N LEU A 127 10.52 -1.20 9.10
CA LEU A 127 10.53 -2.15 7.99
C LEU A 127 9.38 -1.87 7.03
N LEU A 128 8.15 -1.79 7.53
CA LEU A 128 6.97 -1.59 6.71
C LEU A 128 7.02 -0.27 5.95
N CYS A 129 7.19 0.85 6.67
CA CYS A 129 7.23 2.17 6.06
C CYS A 129 8.45 2.32 5.15
N GLY A 130 9.60 1.77 5.53
CA GLY A 130 10.80 1.77 4.70
C GLY A 130 10.59 1.04 3.38
N THR A 131 10.00 -0.17 3.41
CA THR A 131 9.67 -0.94 2.21
C THR A 131 8.66 -0.21 1.33
N LEU A 132 7.58 0.33 1.91
CA LEU A 132 6.56 1.06 1.16
C LEU A 132 7.14 2.32 0.50
N ILE A 133 7.92 3.13 1.24
CA ILE A 133 8.61 4.30 0.69
C ILE A 133 9.54 3.88 -0.44
N TYR A 134 10.33 2.82 -0.26
CA TYR A 134 11.23 2.31 -1.28
C TYR A 134 10.48 1.91 -2.56
N LEU A 135 9.41 1.12 -2.45
CA LEU A 135 8.60 0.69 -3.60
C LEU A 135 7.93 1.88 -4.30
N LEU A 136 7.35 2.81 -3.54
CA LEU A 136 6.70 4.01 -4.08
C LEU A 136 7.69 4.94 -4.77
N LEU A 137 8.89 5.12 -4.23
CA LEU A 137 9.96 5.89 -4.87
C LEU A 137 10.46 5.19 -6.14
N TYR A 138 10.65 3.88 -6.10
CA TYR A 138 11.10 3.12 -7.26
C TYR A 138 10.07 3.16 -8.41
N GLY A 139 8.78 2.92 -8.10
CA GLY A 139 7.69 3.10 -9.07
C GLY A 139 7.52 4.55 -9.52
N GLY A 140 7.70 5.52 -8.62
CA GLY A 140 7.67 6.95 -8.91
C GLY A 140 8.75 7.36 -9.92
N ARG A 141 9.98 6.84 -9.80
CA ARG A 141 11.05 7.09 -10.77
C ARG A 141 10.70 6.60 -12.16
N ALA A 142 10.09 5.42 -12.28
CA ALA A 142 9.58 4.91 -13.55
C ALA A 142 8.50 5.84 -14.13
N LEU A 143 7.55 6.27 -13.30
CA LEU A 143 6.49 7.20 -13.72
C LEU A 143 7.01 8.57 -14.16
N LEU A 144 8.09 9.07 -13.55
CA LEU A 144 8.74 10.31 -13.98
C LEU A 144 9.35 10.21 -15.39
N VAL A 145 9.83 9.04 -15.79
CA VAL A 145 10.27 8.78 -17.17
C VAL A 145 9.06 8.78 -18.09
N LEU A 146 8.00 8.05 -17.72
CA LEU A 146 6.76 7.97 -18.50
C LEU A 146 6.07 9.34 -18.67
N ARG A 147 6.22 10.23 -17.69
CA ARG A 147 5.70 11.62 -17.72
C ARG A 147 6.21 12.45 -18.89
N ARG A 148 7.34 12.07 -19.50
CA ARG A 148 7.89 12.76 -20.68
C ARG A 148 7.03 12.55 -21.94
N ASP A 149 6.24 11.47 -21.99
CA ASP A 149 5.28 11.24 -23.07
C ASP A 149 3.98 12.04 -22.83
N PRO A 150 3.60 12.96 -23.73
CA PRO A 150 2.36 13.74 -23.62
C PRO A 150 1.10 12.90 -23.43
N ARG A 151 1.06 11.69 -24.03
CA ARG A 151 -0.12 10.81 -23.96
C ARG A 151 -0.31 10.19 -22.58
N SER A 152 0.77 9.96 -21.84
CA SER A 152 0.76 9.29 -20.53
C SER A 152 0.92 10.25 -19.36
N ARG A 153 1.16 11.55 -19.62
CA ARG A 153 1.51 12.56 -18.61
C ARG A 153 0.46 12.75 -17.52
N GLN A 154 -0.83 12.76 -17.88
CA GLN A 154 -1.91 12.98 -16.91
C GLN A 154 -1.97 11.81 -15.91
N VAL A 155 -1.98 10.57 -16.42
CA VAL A 155 -2.00 9.37 -15.59
C VAL A 155 -0.74 9.30 -14.71
N ALA A 156 0.44 9.59 -15.27
CA ALA A 156 1.68 9.62 -14.51
C ALA A 156 1.65 10.66 -13.37
N ASN A 157 1.12 11.86 -13.60
CA ASN A 157 1.00 12.88 -12.56
C ASN A 157 0.14 12.42 -11.38
N VAL A 158 -1.03 11.85 -11.65
CA VAL A 158 -1.94 11.46 -10.56
C VAL A 158 -1.37 10.26 -9.78
N TYR A 159 -0.73 9.30 -10.46
CA TYR A 159 0.00 8.22 -9.78
C TYR A 159 1.13 8.78 -8.91
N LEU A 160 1.87 9.79 -9.37
CA LEU A 160 2.94 10.43 -8.57
C LEU A 160 2.38 11.17 -7.35
N ILE A 161 1.24 11.84 -7.47
CA ILE A 161 0.56 12.49 -6.35
C ILE A 161 0.09 11.43 -5.34
N ALA A 162 -0.52 10.34 -5.80
CA ALA A 162 -0.95 9.23 -4.95
C ALA A 162 0.24 8.60 -4.20
N SER A 163 1.34 8.30 -4.91
CA SER A 163 2.58 7.82 -4.29
C SER A 163 3.16 8.81 -3.28
N GLY A 164 3.10 10.12 -3.57
CA GLY A 164 3.51 11.17 -2.63
C GLY A 164 2.68 11.17 -1.35
N SER A 165 1.36 10.99 -1.46
CA SER A 165 0.46 10.83 -0.31
C SER A 165 0.81 9.58 0.50
N GLY A 166 1.07 8.45 -0.15
CA GLY A 166 1.49 7.22 0.53
C GLY A 166 2.82 7.37 1.28
N ILE A 167 3.80 8.07 0.69
CA ILE A 167 5.07 8.41 1.36
C ILE A 167 4.81 9.31 2.55
N ALA A 168 3.96 10.33 2.43
CA ALA A 168 3.59 11.21 3.54
C ALA A 168 2.93 10.44 4.69
N ALA A 169 2.04 9.49 4.40
CA ALA A 169 1.45 8.59 5.40
C ALA A 169 2.52 7.77 6.13
N CYS A 170 3.47 7.19 5.40
CA CYS A 170 4.58 6.42 5.96
C CYS A 170 5.47 7.30 6.86
N LEU A 171 5.78 8.54 6.44
CA LEU A 171 6.57 9.47 7.23
C LEU A 171 5.82 9.92 8.50
N ALA A 172 4.53 10.21 8.41
CA ALA A 172 3.69 10.51 9.57
C ALA A 172 3.65 9.33 10.53
N ARG A 173 3.59 8.09 10.01
CA ARG A 173 3.62 6.90 10.85
C ARG A 173 4.97 6.72 11.55
N LEU A 174 6.08 6.89 10.85
CA LEU A 174 7.41 6.85 11.46
C LEU A 174 7.58 7.94 12.52
N ALA A 175 7.11 9.16 12.26
CA ALA A 175 7.16 10.24 13.23
C ALA A 175 6.37 9.89 14.50
N THR A 176 5.14 9.37 14.36
CA THR A 176 4.32 8.94 15.52
C THR A 176 4.86 7.70 16.22
N ALA A 177 5.65 6.85 15.56
CA ALA A 177 6.26 5.67 16.19
C ALA A 177 7.53 6.01 17.00
N PHE A 178 8.38 6.91 16.49
CA PHE A 178 9.68 7.22 17.09
C PHE A 178 9.71 8.48 17.96
N ILE A 179 8.68 9.34 17.90
CA ILE A 179 8.59 10.56 18.69
C ILE A 179 7.48 10.38 19.74
N PRO A 180 7.81 10.12 21.02
CA PRO A 180 6.82 9.82 22.06
C PRO A 180 5.74 10.88 22.21
N GLN A 181 6.09 12.16 22.01
CA GLN A 181 5.16 13.29 22.10
C GLN A 181 4.09 13.23 21.00
N LEU A 182 4.45 12.77 19.80
CA LEU A 182 3.52 12.60 18.69
C LEU A 182 2.69 11.32 18.83
N GLN A 183 3.24 10.29 19.48
CA GLN A 183 2.51 9.05 19.79
C GLN A 183 1.40 9.27 20.81
N GLN A 184 1.63 10.12 21.80
CA GLN A 184 0.64 10.47 22.83
C GLN A 184 -0.46 11.42 22.32
N TRP A 185 -0.29 11.96 21.12
CA TRP A 185 -1.29 12.82 20.53
C TRP A 185 -2.46 11.98 20.02
N GLU A 186 -3.64 12.11 20.65
CA GLU A 186 -4.84 11.32 20.31
C GLU A 186 -5.23 11.38 18.83
N ASN A 187 -4.94 12.50 18.16
CA ASN A 187 -5.25 12.71 16.74
C ASN A 187 -4.09 12.36 15.79
N GLY A 188 -2.97 11.83 16.29
CA GLY A 188 -1.81 11.48 15.47
C GLY A 188 -2.12 10.42 14.41
N SER A 189 -2.99 9.46 14.72
CA SER A 189 -3.40 8.42 13.76
C SER A 189 -4.30 8.96 12.64
N VAL A 190 -5.05 10.04 12.89
CA VAL A 190 -5.92 10.68 11.89
C VAL A 190 -5.09 11.18 10.70
N LEU A 191 -3.90 11.73 10.94
CA LEU A 191 -3.02 12.17 9.86
C LEU A 191 -2.57 11.02 8.97
N VAL A 192 -2.20 9.89 9.58
CA VAL A 192 -1.82 8.67 8.85
C VAL A 192 -2.98 8.20 7.99
N TRP A 193 -4.19 8.14 8.56
CA TRP A 193 -5.41 7.76 7.85
C TRP A 193 -5.77 8.71 6.70
N VAL A 194 -5.68 10.02 6.90
CA VAL A 194 -5.99 11.01 5.85
C VAL A 194 -5.07 10.81 4.64
N PHE A 195 -3.77 10.66 4.87
CA PHE A 195 -2.81 10.45 3.77
C PHE A 195 -2.93 9.05 3.14
N ALA A 196 -3.21 8.02 3.92
CA ALA A 196 -3.44 6.66 3.43
C ALA A 196 -4.72 6.57 2.58
N CYS A 197 -5.84 7.11 3.06
CA CYS A 197 -7.09 7.19 2.30
C CYS A 197 -6.93 8.08 1.06
N GLY A 198 -6.21 9.20 1.16
CA GLY A 198 -5.90 10.06 0.01
C GLY A 198 -5.11 9.33 -1.08
N CYS A 199 -4.16 8.49 -0.67
CA CYS A 199 -3.42 7.60 -1.57
C CYS A 199 -4.36 6.62 -2.30
N GLY A 200 -5.23 5.94 -1.55
CA GLY A 200 -6.22 5.00 -2.10
C GLY A 200 -7.20 5.65 -3.07
N VAL A 201 -7.74 6.82 -2.71
CA VAL A 201 -8.64 7.61 -3.58
C VAL A 201 -7.92 8.01 -4.86
N GLY A 202 -6.66 8.45 -4.78
CA GLY A 202 -5.86 8.80 -5.95
C GLY A 202 -5.72 7.62 -6.93
N PHE A 203 -5.38 6.43 -6.43
CA PHE A 203 -5.28 5.23 -7.27
C PHE A 203 -6.63 4.74 -7.81
N ALA A 204 -7.71 4.88 -7.03
CA ALA A 204 -9.05 4.56 -7.49
C ALA A 204 -9.52 5.47 -8.63
N LEU A 205 -9.36 6.80 -8.47
CA LEU A 205 -9.73 7.78 -9.48
C LEU A 205 -8.97 7.58 -10.79
N THR A 206 -7.66 7.31 -10.73
CA THR A 206 -6.87 7.07 -11.95
C THR A 206 -7.31 5.83 -12.72
N SER A 207 -7.66 4.76 -12.00
CA SER A 207 -8.11 3.53 -12.65
C SER A 207 -9.51 3.69 -13.23
N ALA A 208 -10.39 4.43 -12.55
CA ALA A 208 -11.69 4.80 -13.08
C ALA A 208 -11.59 5.68 -14.35
N GLU A 209 -10.69 6.67 -14.36
CA GLU A 209 -10.45 7.51 -15.55
C GLU A 209 -9.87 6.70 -16.70
N SER A 210 -8.91 5.81 -16.41
CA SER A 210 -8.34 4.91 -17.42
C SER A 210 -9.39 3.98 -18.02
N TRP A 211 -10.34 3.48 -17.22
CA TRP A 211 -11.44 2.66 -17.70
C TRP A 211 -12.41 3.47 -18.57
N ARG A 212 -12.78 4.67 -18.12
CA ARG A 212 -13.69 5.58 -18.86
C ARG A 212 -13.15 5.97 -20.23
N ASN A 213 -11.85 6.21 -20.35
CA ASN A 213 -11.24 6.53 -21.63
C ASN A 213 -11.25 5.34 -22.61
N LYS A 214 -11.14 4.10 -22.11
CA LYS A 214 -11.25 2.90 -22.94
C LYS A 214 -12.69 2.61 -23.37
N THR A 215 -13.67 2.77 -22.49
CA THR A 215 -15.09 2.53 -22.86
C THR A 215 -15.59 3.52 -23.90
N ARG A 216 -15.13 4.77 -23.89
CA ARG A 216 -15.42 5.74 -24.97
C ARG A 216 -14.98 5.27 -26.35
N TRP A 217 -13.87 4.54 -26.45
CA TRP A 217 -13.40 4.00 -27.73
C TRP A 217 -14.34 2.90 -28.26
N PHE A 218 -14.85 2.04 -27.36
CA PHE A 218 -15.84 1.02 -27.72
C PHE A 218 -17.20 1.63 -28.12
N THR A 219 -17.63 2.73 -27.51
CA THR A 219 -18.88 3.41 -27.88
C THR A 219 -18.79 4.10 -29.25
N ASN A 220 -17.62 4.62 -29.62
CA ASN A 220 -17.41 5.26 -30.91
C ASN A 220 -17.14 4.29 -32.08
N ALA A 221 -16.87 3.01 -31.81
CA ALA A 221 -16.65 1.98 -32.83
C ALA A 221 -17.95 1.31 -33.33
N ASN A 222 -19.12 1.72 -32.80
CA ASN A 222 -20.44 1.21 -33.19
C ASN A 222 -21.20 2.16 -34.15
N TYR A 223 -20.48 3.00 -34.90
CA TYR A 223 -21.04 3.82 -35.99
C TYR A 223 -20.23 3.63 -37.26
#